data_AF-F2RC63-F1
#
_entry.id   AF-F2RC63-F1
#
_cell.length_a   1.000
_cell.length_b   1.000
_cell.length_c   1.000
_cell.angle_alpha   90.00
_cell.angle_beta   90.00
_cell.angle_gamma   90.00
#
_symmetry.space_group_name_H-M   'P 1'
#
loop_
_entity.id
_entity.type
_entity.pdbx_description
1 polymer ?
#
loop_
_entity_poly.entity_id
_entity_poly.type
_entity_poly.pdbx_seq_one_letter_code
_entity_poly.pdbx_strand_id
1 'polypeptide(L)'
;MTQTHERTTAPVLGDPVVPGGECPEVASLVAPYLRIIRSALPPVEAERFFTHALDAHEEERRRAGALQLGFSAYLWDGLGETWGGSLAHASAWEAMQAIRQLVRKAPRADLAAYLRLGLRHVRELGAPAPGRAPVPVGA
;
A
#
# COMPACT_ATOMS: atom_id res chain seq x y z
N MET A 1 35.92 33.96 -21.90
CA MET A 1 34.61 34.58 -21.60
C MET A 1 33.61 33.48 -21.40
N THR A 2 33.32 33.16 -20.14
CA THR A 2 32.44 32.07 -19.69
C THR A 2 31.05 32.64 -19.40
N GLN A 3 30.02 32.15 -20.07
CA GLN A 3 28.62 32.41 -19.68
C GLN A 3 28.10 31.21 -18.91
N THR A 4 27.96 31.39 -17.60
CA THR A 4 27.27 30.47 -16.70
C THR A 4 25.77 30.72 -16.83
N HIS A 5 25.03 29.79 -17.44
CA HIS A 5 23.57 29.82 -17.39
C HIS A 5 23.12 29.33 -16.02
N GLU A 6 22.76 30.27 -15.14
CA GLU A 6 22.01 29.98 -13.92
C GLU A 6 20.63 29.47 -14.31
N ARG A 7 20.35 28.20 -13.97
CA ARG A 7 19.02 27.60 -14.13
C ARG A 7 18.20 27.99 -12.91
N THR A 8 17.42 29.07 -13.02
CA THR A 8 16.41 29.44 -12.04
C THR A 8 15.32 28.36 -11.99
N THR A 9 15.36 27.50 -10.99
CA THR A 9 14.23 26.63 -10.64
C THR A 9 13.23 27.44 -9.81
N ALA A 10 12.17 27.91 -10.47
CA ALA A 10 10.96 28.36 -9.77
C ALA A 10 10.32 27.14 -9.05
N PRO A 11 9.81 27.28 -7.82
CA PRO A 11 9.09 26.20 -7.17
C PRO A 11 7.76 26.00 -7.89
N VAL A 12 7.56 24.81 -8.46
CA VAL A 12 6.29 24.41 -9.06
C VAL A 12 5.29 24.23 -7.92
N LEU A 13 4.38 25.21 -7.82
CA LEU A 13 3.23 25.19 -6.94
C LEU A 13 2.26 24.10 -7.41
N GLY A 14 2.41 22.88 -6.90
CA GLY A 14 1.52 21.79 -7.26
C GLY A 14 1.99 20.38 -6.92
N ASP A 15 2.78 20.20 -5.86
CA ASP A 15 3.05 18.84 -5.37
C ASP A 15 1.74 18.30 -4.78
N PRO A 16 1.11 17.26 -5.37
CA PRO A 16 0.04 16.58 -4.67
C PRO A 16 0.67 15.98 -3.42
N VAL A 17 0.17 16.36 -2.25
CA VAL A 17 0.48 15.68 -1.00
C VAL A 17 0.06 14.22 -1.18
N VAL A 18 1.02 13.36 -1.55
CA VAL A 18 0.80 11.92 -1.65
C VAL A 18 0.69 11.41 -0.22
N PRO A 19 -0.49 10.96 0.23
CA PRO A 19 -0.63 10.49 1.60
C PRO A 19 0.05 9.13 1.71
N GLY A 20 1.31 9.10 2.17
CA GLY A 20 2.05 7.85 2.32
C GLY A 20 3.57 7.99 2.27
N GLY A 21 4.18 8.65 3.26
CA GLY A 21 5.57 8.41 3.67
C GLY A 21 6.69 8.77 2.68
N GLU A 22 6.98 10.07 2.57
CA GLU A 22 8.30 10.71 2.36
C GLU A 22 9.14 10.42 1.10
N CYS A 23 8.70 9.57 0.16
CA CYS A 23 9.44 9.34 -1.09
C CYS A 23 8.51 9.23 -2.31
N PRO A 24 8.24 10.35 -3.02
CA PRO A 24 7.34 10.40 -4.19
C PRO A 24 7.67 9.39 -5.29
N GLU A 25 8.97 9.13 -5.49
CA GLU A 25 9.47 8.18 -6.49
C GLU A 25 9.05 6.75 -6.15
N VAL A 26 9.16 6.36 -4.88
CA VAL A 26 8.75 5.03 -4.40
C VAL A 26 7.24 4.91 -4.36
N ALA A 27 6.53 5.98 -3.98
CA ALA A 27 5.07 5.98 -3.95
C ALA A 27 4.48 5.67 -5.34
N SER A 28 5.06 6.25 -6.39
CA SER A 28 4.68 6.00 -7.78
C SER A 28 4.88 4.55 -8.20
N LEU A 29 5.92 3.89 -7.67
CA LEU A 29 6.23 2.48 -7.92
C LEU A 29 5.37 1.53 -7.07
N VAL A 30 4.98 1.93 -5.86
CA VAL A 30 4.16 1.14 -4.93
C VAL A 30 2.68 1.15 -5.32
N ALA A 31 2.17 2.27 -5.84
CA ALA A 31 0.75 2.45 -6.14
C ALA A 31 0.13 1.36 -7.04
N PRO A 32 0.80 0.86 -8.12
CA PRO A 32 0.28 -0.25 -8.91
C PRO A 32 0.09 -1.53 -8.11
N TYR A 33 1.00 -1.86 -7.19
CA TYR A 33 0.90 -3.07 -6.37
C TYR A 33 -0.20 -2.98 -5.32
N LEU A 34 -0.41 -1.80 -4.71
CA LEU A 34 -1.57 -1.57 -3.86
C LEU A 34 -2.88 -1.77 -4.63
N ARG A 35 -2.93 -1.32 -5.89
CA ARG A 35 -4.08 -1.54 -6.77
C ARG A 35 -4.30 -3.02 -7.09
N ILE A 36 -3.22 -3.79 -7.34
CA ILE A 36 -3.31 -5.23 -7.60
C ILE A 36 -3.94 -5.95 -6.41
N ILE A 37 -3.43 -5.73 -5.18
CA ILE A 37 -3.96 -6.37 -3.97
C ILE A 37 -5.46 -6.08 -3.83
N ARG A 38 -5.84 -4.80 -3.96
CA ARG A 38 -7.23 -4.36 -3.84
C ARG A 38 -8.16 -4.91 -4.93
N SER A 39 -7.64 -5.14 -6.13
CA SER A 39 -8.45 -5.64 -7.27
C SER A 39 -8.52 -7.16 -7.30
N ALA A 40 -7.52 -7.84 -6.72
CA ALA A 40 -7.45 -9.30 -6.65
C ALA A 40 -8.36 -9.87 -5.54
N LEU A 41 -8.47 -9.16 -4.42
CA LEU A 41 -9.18 -9.64 -3.23
C LEU A 41 -10.56 -8.97 -3.08
N PRO A 42 -11.58 -9.68 -2.57
CA PRO A 42 -12.80 -9.07 -2.06
C PRO A 42 -12.51 -7.97 -1.02
N PRO A 43 -13.31 -6.90 -0.89
CA PRO A 43 -13.00 -5.77 0.00
C PRO A 43 -12.71 -6.16 1.45
N VAL A 44 -13.52 -7.06 2.03
CA VAL A 44 -13.34 -7.55 3.41
C VAL A 44 -12.01 -8.29 3.56
N GLU A 45 -11.66 -9.10 2.56
CA GLU A 45 -10.41 -9.84 2.55
C GLU A 45 -9.20 -8.94 2.31
N ALA A 46 -9.31 -7.93 1.44
CA ALA A 46 -8.29 -6.92 1.23
C ALA A 46 -8.01 -6.11 2.51
N GLU A 47 -9.06 -5.70 3.24
CA GLU A 47 -8.92 -5.02 4.52
C GLU A 47 -8.21 -5.90 5.55
N ARG A 48 -8.64 -7.17 5.67
CA ARG A 48 -7.98 -8.16 6.52
C ARG A 48 -6.50 -8.31 6.14
N PHE A 49 -6.20 -8.42 4.85
CA PHE A 49 -4.85 -8.57 4.34
C PHE A 49 -3.95 -7.37 4.70
N PHE A 50 -4.41 -6.13 4.47
CA PHE A 50 -3.64 -4.94 4.84
C PHE A 50 -3.47 -4.78 6.35
N THR A 51 -4.46 -5.19 7.14
CA THR A 51 -4.38 -5.18 8.61
C THR A 51 -3.31 -6.15 9.10
N HIS A 52 -3.35 -7.42 8.64
CA HIS A 52 -2.32 -8.39 9.01
C HIS A 52 -0.93 -8.01 8.50
N ALA A 53 -0.82 -7.34 7.35
CA ALA A 53 0.45 -6.80 6.88
C ALA A 53 0.98 -5.68 7.78
N LEU A 54 0.12 -4.83 8.34
CA LEU A 54 0.52 -3.83 9.33
C LEU A 54 1.03 -4.50 10.60
N ASP A 55 0.28 -5.46 11.14
CA ASP A 55 0.65 -6.19 12.35
C ASP A 55 1.97 -6.94 12.16
N ALA A 56 2.17 -7.59 11.01
CA ALA A 56 3.40 -8.28 10.66
C ALA A 56 4.61 -7.31 10.57
N HIS A 57 4.40 -6.10 10.05
CA HIS A 57 5.44 -5.08 10.01
C HIS A 57 5.79 -4.56 11.41
N GLU A 58 4.79 -4.33 12.24
CA GLU A 58 4.99 -3.88 13.62
C GLU A 58 5.66 -4.97 14.48
N GLU A 59 5.32 -6.24 14.28
CA GLU A 59 5.96 -7.38 14.94
C GLU A 59 7.44 -7.48 14.55
N GLU A 60 7.75 -7.45 13.24
CA GLU A 60 9.13 -7.46 12.74
C GLU A 60 9.94 -6.28 13.32
N ARG A 61 9.33 -5.10 13.44
CA ARG A 61 9.99 -3.93 14.04
C ARG A 61 10.19 -4.04 15.54
N ARG A 62 9.16 -4.47 16.28
CA ARG A 62 9.22 -4.60 17.75
C ARG A 62 10.32 -5.57 18.17
N ARG A 63 10.54 -6.57 17.34
CA ARG A 63 11.45 -7.65 17.65
C ARG A 63 12.83 -7.51 16.97
N ALA A 64 13.04 -6.46 16.17
CA ALA A 64 14.32 -6.19 15.49
C ALA A 64 15.53 -6.37 16.44
N GLY A 65 16.47 -7.24 16.04
CA GLY A 65 17.69 -7.53 16.82
C GLY A 65 17.73 -8.91 17.50
N ALA A 66 16.71 -9.75 17.37
CA ALA A 66 16.78 -11.16 17.79
C ALA A 66 16.63 -12.15 16.60
N LEU A 67 17.00 -13.42 16.82
CA LEU A 67 16.83 -14.51 15.85
C LEU A 67 15.33 -14.74 15.58
N GLN A 68 14.83 -14.28 14.43
CA GLN A 68 13.39 -14.20 14.16
C GLN A 68 12.98 -14.61 12.76
N LEU A 69 11.72 -15.00 12.69
CA LEU A 69 10.91 -15.07 11.48
C LEU A 69 10.73 -13.65 10.93
N GLY A 70 10.87 -13.47 9.62
CA GLY A 70 10.69 -12.16 8.98
C GLY A 70 9.21 -11.81 8.76
N PHE A 71 8.95 -10.58 8.31
CA PHE A 71 7.63 -10.06 7.93
C PHE A 71 6.72 -11.10 7.25
N SER A 72 7.21 -11.79 6.22
CA SER A 72 6.40 -12.73 5.45
C SER A 72 5.88 -13.89 6.30
N ALA A 73 6.66 -14.35 7.27
CA ALA A 73 6.22 -15.41 8.18
C ALA A 73 5.14 -14.92 9.15
N TYR A 74 5.27 -13.71 9.70
CA TYR A 74 4.21 -13.10 10.51
C TYR A 74 2.94 -12.82 9.71
N LEU A 75 3.08 -12.37 8.46
CA LEU A 75 1.94 -12.16 7.58
C LEU A 75 1.24 -13.49 7.26
N TRP A 76 1.99 -14.53 6.93
CA TRP A 76 1.43 -15.87 6.67
C TRP A 76 0.65 -16.39 7.88
N ASP A 77 1.23 -16.26 9.07
CA ASP A 77 0.61 -16.67 10.34
C ASP A 77 -0.72 -15.92 10.59
N GLY A 78 -0.76 -14.59 10.40
CA GLY A 78 -1.98 -13.79 10.59
C GLY A 78 -3.09 -14.06 9.55
N LEU A 79 -2.72 -14.40 8.31
CA LEU A 79 -3.68 -14.78 7.27
C LEU A 79 -4.28 -16.18 7.52
N GLY A 80 -3.49 -17.07 8.12
CA GLY A 80 -3.91 -18.41 8.55
C GLY A 80 -3.93 -19.44 7.43
N GLU A 81 -4.27 -20.69 7.78
CA GLU A 81 -4.11 -21.87 6.91
C GLU A 81 -4.94 -21.86 5.62
N THR A 82 -6.01 -21.06 5.59
CA THR A 82 -6.88 -20.92 4.40
C THR A 82 -6.29 -20.02 3.32
N TRP A 83 -5.21 -19.30 3.64
CA TRP A 83 -4.51 -18.45 2.69
C TRP A 83 -3.76 -19.26 1.63
N GLY A 84 -3.57 -18.68 0.44
CA GLY A 84 -2.78 -19.30 -0.63
C GLY A 84 -3.52 -20.30 -1.53
N GLY A 85 -4.79 -20.59 -1.26
CA GLY A 85 -5.61 -21.51 -2.09
C GLY A 85 -6.07 -20.96 -3.45
N SER A 86 -5.68 -19.75 -3.85
CA SER A 86 -6.19 -19.12 -5.09
C SER A 86 -5.14 -18.24 -5.78
N LEU A 87 -5.31 -18.01 -7.09
CA LEU A 87 -4.49 -17.06 -7.86
C LEU A 87 -4.64 -15.63 -7.34
N ALA A 88 -5.79 -15.28 -6.77
CA ALA A 88 -6.00 -13.99 -6.13
C ALA A 88 -5.09 -13.83 -4.90
N HIS A 89 -5.02 -14.84 -4.04
CA HIS A 89 -4.12 -14.84 -2.87
C HIS A 89 -2.65 -14.76 -3.31
N ALA A 90 -2.26 -15.53 -4.32
CA ALA A 90 -0.90 -15.51 -4.86
C ALA A 90 -0.56 -14.12 -5.43
N SER A 91 -1.48 -13.50 -6.18
CA SER A 91 -1.27 -12.16 -6.75
C SER A 91 -1.11 -11.10 -5.67
N ALA A 92 -1.96 -11.13 -4.63
CA ALA A 92 -1.86 -10.21 -3.50
C ALA A 92 -0.55 -10.41 -2.71
N TRP A 93 -0.14 -11.66 -2.52
CA TRP A 93 1.12 -12.01 -1.87
C TRP A 93 2.32 -11.46 -2.63
N GLU A 94 2.44 -11.75 -3.93
CA GLU A 94 3.55 -11.28 -4.76
C GLU A 94 3.60 -9.76 -4.85
N ALA A 95 2.44 -9.11 -4.97
CA ALA A 95 2.36 -7.64 -4.92
C ALA A 95 2.88 -7.08 -3.59
N MET A 96 2.57 -7.72 -2.46
CA MET A 96 3.10 -7.33 -1.15
C MET A 96 4.62 -7.51 -1.07
N GLN A 97 5.15 -8.61 -1.60
CA GLN A 97 6.60 -8.81 -1.64
C GLN A 97 7.30 -7.77 -2.52
N ALA A 98 6.71 -7.40 -3.65
CA ALA A 98 7.23 -6.32 -4.50
C ALA A 98 7.28 -4.97 -3.77
N ILE A 99 6.20 -4.60 -3.06
CA ILE A 99 6.17 -3.38 -2.22
C ILE A 99 7.29 -3.42 -1.19
N ARG A 100 7.44 -4.55 -0.48
CA ARG A 100 8.47 -4.69 0.56
C ARG A 100 9.88 -4.56 -0.01
N GLN A 101 10.14 -5.13 -1.18
CA GLN A 101 11.43 -5.02 -1.86
C GLN A 101 11.73 -3.58 -2.29
N LEU A 102 10.73 -2.85 -2.78
CA LEU A 102 10.86 -1.44 -3.14
C LEU A 102 11.17 -0.58 -1.91
N VAL A 103 10.39 -0.73 -0.84
CA VAL A 103 10.57 0.04 0.40
C VAL A 103 11.93 -0.25 1.05
N ARG A 104 12.35 -1.53 1.10
CA ARG A 104 13.66 -1.91 1.67
C ARG A 104 14.84 -1.25 0.94
N LYS A 105 14.70 -0.95 -0.35
CA LYS A 105 15.75 -0.29 -1.15
C LYS A 105 15.75 1.23 -1.01
N ALA A 106 14.75 1.81 -0.35
CA ALA A 106 14.57 3.25 -0.22
C ALA A 106 14.57 3.66 1.26
N PRO A 107 15.68 4.23 1.79
CA PRO A 107 15.81 4.55 3.21
C PRO A 107 14.76 5.53 3.77
N ARG A 108 14.16 6.34 2.90
CA ARG A 108 13.14 7.33 3.25
C ARG A 108 11.71 6.80 3.12
N ALA A 109 11.53 5.58 2.61
CA ALA A 109 10.21 5.01 2.42
C ALA A 109 9.72 4.35 3.72
N ASP A 110 8.44 4.58 4.07
CA ASP A 110 7.79 3.95 5.21
C ASP A 110 6.74 2.92 4.73
N LEU A 111 7.00 1.64 5.00
CA LEU A 111 6.07 0.56 4.65
C LEU A 111 4.72 0.75 5.36
N ALA A 112 4.72 1.14 6.64
CA ALA A 112 3.49 1.32 7.40
C ALA A 112 2.60 2.41 6.77
N ALA A 113 3.20 3.48 6.24
CA ALA A 113 2.46 4.53 5.55
C ALA A 113 1.75 4.02 4.29
N TYR A 114 2.42 3.21 3.46
CA TYR A 114 1.81 2.61 2.27
C TYR A 114 0.73 1.58 2.59
N LEU A 115 0.91 0.78 3.64
CA LEU A 115 -0.11 -0.17 4.08
C LEU A 115 -1.36 0.55 4.61
N ARG A 116 -1.19 1.63 5.38
CA ARG A 116 -2.31 2.47 5.84
C ARG A 116 -3.02 3.16 4.67
N LEU A 117 -2.30 3.56 3.63
CA LEU A 117 -2.89 4.08 2.39
C LEU A 117 -3.75 3.01 1.70
N GLY A 118 -3.23 1.80 1.53
CA GLY A 118 -3.98 0.67 0.99
C GLY A 118 -5.26 0.37 1.77
N LEU A 119 -5.16 0.31 3.11
CA LEU A 119 -6.29 0.10 4.00
C LEU A 119 -7.35 1.20 3.88
N ARG A 120 -6.93 2.46 3.84
CA ARG A 120 -7.84 3.61 3.65
C ARG A 120 -8.61 3.48 2.33
N HIS A 121 -7.91 3.17 1.25
CA HIS A 121 -8.52 3.01 -0.06
C HIS A 121 -9.54 1.86 -0.14
N VAL A 122 -9.31 0.76 0.58
CA VAL A 122 -10.29 -0.33 0.67
C VAL A 122 -11.56 0.15 1.38
N ARG A 123 -11.40 0.86 2.49
CA ARG A 123 -12.52 1.39 3.29
C ARG A 123 -13.33 2.44 2.55
N GLU A 124 -12.67 3.34 1.82
CA GLU A 124 -13.32 4.37 1.00
C GLU A 124 -14.19 3.78 -0.11
N LEU A 125 -13.78 2.64 -0.69
CA LEU A 125 -14.55 1.95 -1.73
C LEU A 125 -15.68 1.07 -1.18
N GLY A 126 -15.56 0.61 0.07
CA GLY A 126 -16.59 -0.15 0.77
C GLY A 126 -17.69 0.71 1.40
N ALA A 127 -17.47 2.02 1.55
CA ALA A 127 -18.47 2.94 2.08
C ALA A 127 -19.59 3.17 1.04
N PRO A 128 -20.88 3.00 1.39
CA PRO A 128 -21.96 3.40 0.51
C PRO A 128 -21.86 4.92 0.27
N ALA A 129 -21.81 5.32 -1.00
CA ALA A 129 -21.77 6.73 -1.36
C ALA A 129 -22.99 7.44 -0.75
N PRO A 130 -22.81 8.49 0.09
CA PRO A 130 -23.93 9.28 0.55
C PRO A 130 -24.48 10.06 -0.66
N GLY A 131 -25.68 9.69 -1.12
CA GLY A 131 -26.47 10.57 -1.99
C GLY A 131 -26.89 10.06 -3.36
N ARG A 132 -26.72 8.78 -3.72
CA ARG A 132 -27.38 8.27 -4.94
C ARG A 132 -28.83 7.89 -4.62
N ALA A 133 -29.72 8.88 -4.61
CA ALA A 133 -31.15 8.63 -4.64
C ALA A 133 -31.49 7.76 -5.87
N PRO A 134 -32.32 6.72 -5.73
CA PRO A 134 -32.78 5.95 -6.88
C PRO A 134 -33.60 6.87 -7.79
N VAL A 135 -33.18 6.99 -9.05
CA VAL A 135 -33.97 7.71 -10.06
C VAL A 135 -35.24 6.90 -10.28
N PRO A 136 -36.45 7.47 -10.05
CA PRO A 136 -37.68 6.76 -10.35
C PRO A 136 -37.79 6.58 -11.87
N VAL A 137 -37.80 5.34 -12.32
CA VAL A 137 -38.19 5.00 -13.68
C VAL A 137 -39.72 5.11 -13.71
N GLY A 138 -40.22 6.18 -14.34
CA GLY A 138 -41.64 6.43 -14.51
C GLY A 138 -42.32 5.32 -15.32
N ALA A 139 -43.55 4.99 -14.89
CA ALA A 139 -44.46 4.03 -15.53
C ALA A 139 -45.17 4.63 -16.75
#